data_AF-A0A8T3NEZ9-F1
#
_entry.id   AF-A0A8T3NEZ9-F1
#
_cell.length_a   1.000
_cell.length_b   1.000
_cell.length_c   1.000
_cell.angle_alpha   90.00
_cell.angle_beta   90.00
_cell.angle_gamma   90.00
#
_symmetry.space_group_name_H-M   'P 1'
#
loop_
_entity.id
_entity.type
_entity.pdbx_description
1 polymer ?
#
loop_
_entity_poly.entity_id
_entity_poly.type
_entity_poly.pdbx_seq_one_letter_code
_entity_poly.pdbx_strand_id
1 'polypeptide(L)'
;MPDGPVRVRLGMLSETLEQALDVAGDVWPTSGMGLGAIFERGAVSLTADGELRPIRGQAAAELLGALDDAREELLAAEAQYAFHRYVVFVLTREADELETTWLTLADQHLRIRAEIVAARREEERLKRALAALGLRTTPLPEHEELPSLGPDRPRKSRGMYANLLDGAAAVVAELDVLPERLAEADHLAEERGWATEWGEHARLIVFAHGLALAEGEREADALDPDNDATVREARQQARERFMGLEGRSATLRFRLFDLRHNNRIVGWRITALRIEERGMRNRLELFEQDRARLEQTLAARRAELGPAAEALSSAGDTDKESSWRTRLSRLFWS
;
A
#
# COMPACT_ATOMS: atom_id res chain seq x y z
N MET A 1 -24.87 -31.75 -12.32
CA MET A 1 -24.34 -30.39 -12.20
C MET A 1 -24.73 -29.91 -10.82
N PRO A 2 -23.84 -29.36 -9.98
CA PRO A 2 -24.28 -28.82 -8.70
C PRO A 2 -24.99 -27.49 -8.99
N ASP A 3 -26.31 -27.54 -9.20
CA ASP A 3 -27.17 -26.40 -9.56
C ASP A 3 -27.51 -25.54 -8.33
N GLY A 4 -26.50 -25.22 -7.52
CA GLY A 4 -26.63 -24.40 -6.32
C GLY A 4 -25.86 -23.09 -6.43
N PRO A 5 -26.24 -22.06 -5.67
CA PRO A 5 -25.46 -20.84 -5.57
C PRO A 5 -24.05 -21.14 -5.06
N VAL A 6 -23.07 -20.42 -5.58
CA VAL A 6 -21.66 -20.46 -5.19
C VAL A 6 -21.37 -19.30 -4.25
N ARG A 7 -20.55 -19.57 -3.24
CA ARG A 7 -20.17 -18.55 -2.27
C ARG A 7 -19.02 -17.69 -2.78
N VAL A 8 -19.24 -16.40 -2.86
CA VAL A 8 -18.27 -15.38 -3.28
C VAL A 8 -17.92 -14.51 -2.08
N ARG A 9 -16.63 -14.21 -1.90
CA ARG A 9 -16.14 -13.27 -0.89
C ARG A 9 -15.88 -11.93 -1.55
N LEU A 10 -16.50 -10.87 -1.04
CA LEU A 10 -16.36 -9.52 -1.59
C LEU A 10 -15.95 -8.54 -0.49
N GLY A 11 -14.81 -7.86 -0.69
CA GLY A 11 -14.38 -6.77 0.18
C GLY A 11 -15.16 -5.49 -0.13
N MET A 12 -15.64 -4.80 0.90
CA MET A 12 -16.35 -3.52 0.80
C MET A 12 -16.20 -2.71 2.09
N LEU A 13 -16.71 -1.47 2.12
CA LEU A 13 -16.81 -0.72 3.37
C LEU A 13 -18.00 -1.21 4.20
N SER A 14 -17.88 -1.10 5.52
CA SER A 14 -18.94 -1.53 6.47
C SER A 14 -20.24 -0.76 6.23
N GLU A 15 -20.16 0.55 5.96
CA GLU A 15 -21.30 1.37 5.56
C GLU A 15 -21.99 0.85 4.29
N THR A 16 -21.22 0.36 3.30
CA THR A 16 -21.78 -0.22 2.06
C THR A 16 -22.46 -1.54 2.34
N LEU A 17 -21.92 -2.36 3.24
CA LEU A 17 -22.56 -3.59 3.68
C LEU A 17 -23.87 -3.30 4.43
N GLU A 18 -23.86 -2.36 5.37
CA GLU A 18 -25.05 -1.96 6.12
C GLU A 18 -26.15 -1.45 5.20
N GLN A 19 -25.80 -0.58 4.24
CA GLN A 19 -26.70 -0.08 3.21
C GLN A 19 -27.25 -1.22 2.35
N ALA A 20 -26.40 -2.17 1.92
CA ALA A 20 -26.85 -3.30 1.13
C ALA A 20 -27.78 -4.25 1.91
N LEU A 21 -27.57 -4.42 3.22
CA LEU A 21 -28.46 -5.22 4.05
C LEU A 21 -29.81 -4.54 4.25
N ASP A 22 -29.85 -3.21 4.43
CA ASP A 22 -31.11 -2.44 4.47
C ASP A 22 -31.89 -2.58 3.16
N VAL A 23 -31.20 -2.45 2.03
CA VAL A 23 -31.80 -2.55 0.69
C VAL A 23 -32.26 -3.97 0.36
N ALA A 24 -31.51 -4.99 0.78
CA ALA A 24 -31.92 -6.39 0.60
C ALA A 24 -33.19 -6.72 1.40
N GLY A 25 -33.34 -6.13 2.59
CA GLY A 25 -34.46 -6.35 3.51
C GLY A 25 -34.53 -7.80 4.05
N ASP A 26 -35.58 -8.07 4.83
CA ASP A 26 -35.77 -9.35 5.53
C ASP A 26 -36.44 -10.45 4.69
N VAL A 27 -36.51 -10.27 3.37
CA VAL A 27 -37.21 -11.20 2.46
C VAL A 27 -36.39 -12.44 2.11
N TRP A 28 -35.09 -12.44 2.44
CA TRP A 28 -34.16 -13.50 2.07
C TRP A 28 -33.88 -14.47 3.24
N PRO A 29 -33.76 -15.78 2.98
CA PRO A 29 -33.45 -16.77 4.03
C PRO A 29 -32.12 -16.53 4.75
N THR A 30 -31.14 -15.94 4.07
CA THR A 30 -29.85 -15.55 4.63
C THR A 30 -29.43 -14.19 4.05
N SER A 31 -28.57 -13.47 4.78
CA SER A 31 -27.97 -12.24 4.27
C SER A 31 -27.14 -12.48 3.00
N GLY A 32 -26.45 -13.63 2.91
CA GLY A 32 -25.67 -14.00 1.73
C GLY A 32 -26.51 -14.10 0.45
N MET A 33 -27.74 -14.61 0.55
CA MET A 33 -28.68 -14.64 -0.59
C MET A 33 -29.16 -13.25 -0.97
N GLY A 34 -29.47 -12.38 0.00
CA GLY A 34 -29.90 -11.00 -0.28
C GLY A 34 -28.80 -10.17 -0.94
N LEU A 35 -27.57 -10.27 -0.43
CA LEU A 35 -26.41 -9.62 -1.04
C LEU A 35 -26.07 -10.23 -2.41
N GLY A 36 -26.25 -11.55 -2.57
CA GLY A 36 -26.12 -12.22 -3.85
C GLY A 36 -27.11 -11.69 -4.88
N ALA A 37 -28.38 -11.50 -4.51
CA ALA A 37 -29.39 -10.93 -5.39
C ALA A 37 -29.07 -9.47 -5.81
N ILE A 38 -28.49 -8.66 -4.92
CA ILE A 38 -27.98 -7.32 -5.27
C ILE A 38 -26.85 -7.42 -6.30
N PHE A 39 -25.89 -8.34 -6.09
CA PHE A 39 -24.80 -8.56 -7.03
C PHE A 39 -25.32 -8.99 -8.42
N GLU A 40 -26.21 -9.97 -8.46
CA GLU A 40 -26.78 -10.50 -9.71
C GLU A 40 -27.58 -9.44 -10.46
N ARG A 41 -28.32 -8.60 -9.74
CA ARG A 41 -29.02 -7.44 -10.29
C ARG A 41 -28.05 -6.48 -10.98
N GLY A 42 -26.91 -6.20 -10.36
CA GLY A 42 -25.85 -5.39 -10.95
C GLY A 42 -25.26 -6.00 -12.22
N ALA A 43 -25.03 -7.32 -12.21
CA ALA A 43 -24.53 -8.05 -13.38
C ALA A 43 -25.51 -7.96 -14.56
N VAL A 44 -26.78 -8.28 -14.31
CA VAL A 44 -27.85 -8.21 -15.32
C VAL A 44 -27.97 -6.80 -15.90
N SER A 45 -28.00 -5.79 -15.03
CA SER A 45 -28.13 -4.40 -15.45
C SER A 45 -26.97 -3.97 -16.35
N LEU A 46 -25.73 -4.20 -15.93
CA LEU A 46 -24.54 -3.78 -16.69
C LEU A 46 -24.37 -4.53 -18.01
N THR A 47 -24.86 -5.77 -18.12
CA THR A 47 -24.90 -6.51 -19.39
C THR A 47 -25.98 -5.97 -20.34
N ALA A 48 -27.07 -5.43 -19.80
CA ALA A 48 -28.16 -4.81 -20.57
C ALA A 48 -28.03 -3.28 -20.69
N ASP A 49 -26.79 -2.78 -20.78
CA ASP A 49 -26.43 -1.36 -20.90
C ASP A 49 -26.77 -0.44 -19.69
N GLY A 50 -27.23 -1.00 -18.57
CA GLY A 50 -27.28 -0.29 -17.29
C GLY A 50 -28.47 0.65 -17.11
N GLU A 51 -29.46 0.62 -18.01
CA GLU A 51 -30.57 1.58 -18.00
C GLU A 51 -31.57 1.30 -16.87
N LEU A 52 -32.04 2.38 -16.23
CA LEU A 52 -33.15 2.31 -15.28
C LEU A 52 -34.45 2.12 -16.03
N ARG A 53 -35.41 1.43 -15.40
CA ARG A 53 -36.77 1.41 -15.93
C ARG A 53 -37.36 2.83 -15.86
N PRO A 54 -37.88 3.37 -16.98
CA PRO A 54 -38.50 4.69 -16.98
C PRO A 54 -39.72 4.75 -16.08
N ILE A 55 -39.90 5.86 -15.37
CA ILE A 55 -41.07 6.09 -14.53
C ILE A 55 -42.26 6.45 -15.43
N ARG A 56 -43.40 5.77 -15.22
CA ARG A 56 -44.63 6.00 -15.99
C ARG A 56 -45.72 6.54 -15.08
N GLY A 57 -46.35 7.65 -15.50
CA GLY A 57 -47.46 8.27 -14.80
C GLY A 57 -48.11 9.40 -15.62
N GLN A 58 -48.97 10.17 -14.96
CA GLN A 58 -49.74 11.26 -15.55
C GLN A 58 -49.07 12.65 -15.42
N ALA A 59 -47.96 12.75 -14.69
CA ALA A 59 -47.17 13.98 -14.65
C ALA A 59 -46.68 14.38 -16.06
N ALA A 60 -46.29 15.65 -16.22
CA ALA A 60 -45.81 16.16 -17.50
C ALA A 60 -44.67 15.29 -18.08
N ALA A 61 -44.77 14.88 -19.34
CA ALA A 61 -43.81 13.95 -19.96
C ALA A 61 -42.37 14.47 -19.95
N GLU A 62 -42.17 15.78 -20.17
CA GLU A 62 -40.85 16.43 -20.07
C GLU A 62 -40.27 16.36 -18.64
N LEU A 63 -41.13 16.40 -17.63
CA LEU A 63 -40.74 16.34 -16.24
C LEU A 63 -40.35 14.91 -15.82
N LEU A 64 -41.12 13.91 -16.27
CA LEU A 64 -40.78 12.49 -16.08
C LEU A 64 -39.47 12.12 -16.79
N GLY A 65 -39.29 12.56 -18.04
CA GLY A 65 -38.02 12.35 -18.76
C GLY A 65 -36.83 12.99 -18.03
N ALA A 66 -36.98 14.23 -17.56
CA ALA A 66 -35.92 14.92 -16.82
C ALA A 66 -35.65 14.35 -15.41
N LEU A 67 -36.58 13.56 -14.86
CA LEU A 67 -36.36 12.79 -13.64
C LEU A 67 -35.58 11.50 -13.96
N ASP A 68 -35.96 10.77 -15.01
CA ASP A 68 -35.25 9.56 -15.43
C ASP A 68 -33.77 9.86 -15.76
N ASP A 69 -33.50 10.92 -16.53
CA ASP A 69 -32.12 11.38 -16.81
C ASP A 69 -31.32 11.63 -15.52
N ALA A 70 -31.93 12.32 -14.54
CA ALA A 70 -31.28 12.64 -13.27
C ALA A 70 -31.03 11.41 -12.40
N ARG A 71 -31.91 10.39 -12.48
CA ARG A 71 -31.75 9.12 -11.77
C ARG A 71 -30.63 8.27 -12.36
N GLU A 72 -30.49 8.25 -13.68
CA GLU A 72 -29.40 7.54 -14.35
C GLU A 72 -28.03 8.14 -14.01
N GLU A 73 -27.91 9.47 -14.05
CA GLU A 73 -26.69 10.19 -13.63
C GLU A 73 -26.34 9.89 -12.17
N LEU A 74 -27.34 9.90 -11.30
CA LEU A 74 -27.17 9.63 -9.87
C LEU A 74 -26.71 8.18 -9.61
N LEU A 75 -27.35 7.20 -10.24
CA LEU A 75 -27.03 5.78 -10.06
C LEU A 75 -25.55 5.51 -10.40
N ALA A 76 -25.09 6.01 -11.54
CA ALA A 76 -23.69 5.85 -11.94
C ALA A 76 -22.73 6.55 -10.95
N ALA A 77 -23.10 7.74 -10.46
CA ALA A 77 -22.29 8.49 -9.50
C ALA A 77 -22.20 7.77 -8.14
N GLU A 78 -23.29 7.17 -7.66
CA GLU A 78 -23.35 6.43 -6.40
C GLU A 78 -22.52 5.15 -6.45
N ALA A 79 -22.69 4.36 -7.51
CA ALA A 79 -21.91 3.15 -7.72
C ALA A 79 -20.40 3.46 -7.78
N GLN A 80 -20.01 4.48 -8.55
CA GLN A 80 -18.61 4.90 -8.64
C GLN A 80 -18.08 5.45 -7.32
N TYR A 81 -18.88 6.21 -6.58
CA TYR A 81 -18.47 6.77 -5.30
C TYR A 81 -18.20 5.67 -4.27
N ALA A 82 -19.13 4.72 -4.12
CA ALA A 82 -18.97 3.58 -3.21
C ALA A 82 -17.72 2.76 -3.55
N PHE A 83 -17.52 2.44 -4.84
CA PHE A 83 -16.34 1.73 -5.32
C PHE A 83 -15.04 2.49 -5.06
N HIS A 84 -14.94 3.75 -5.51
CA HIS A 84 -13.71 4.54 -5.35
C HIS A 84 -13.37 4.76 -3.87
N ARG A 85 -14.37 4.97 -3.01
CA ARG A 85 -14.14 5.16 -1.58
C ARG A 85 -13.53 3.91 -0.95
N TYR A 86 -14.05 2.72 -1.29
CA TYR A 86 -13.47 1.45 -0.85
C TYR A 86 -12.02 1.28 -1.35
N VAL A 87 -11.77 1.49 -2.64
CA VAL A 87 -10.41 1.29 -3.19
C VAL A 87 -9.42 2.29 -2.59
N VAL A 88 -9.81 3.56 -2.40
CA VAL A 88 -8.97 4.56 -1.73
C VAL A 88 -8.66 4.14 -0.29
N PHE A 89 -9.61 3.53 0.42
CA PHE A 89 -9.38 2.98 1.76
C PHE A 89 -8.34 1.87 1.73
N VAL A 90 -8.53 0.85 0.89
CA VAL A 90 -7.60 -0.29 0.78
C VAL A 90 -6.20 0.16 0.40
N LEU A 91 -6.06 1.03 -0.60
CA LEU A 91 -4.76 1.55 -1.01
C LEU A 91 -4.09 2.43 0.06
N THR A 92 -4.88 3.09 0.91
CA THR A 92 -4.33 3.82 2.07
C THR A 92 -3.76 2.85 3.09
N ARG A 93 -4.45 1.73 3.38
CA ARG A 93 -3.92 0.68 4.26
C ARG A 93 -2.66 0.03 3.67
N GLU A 94 -2.68 -0.29 2.38
CA GLU A 94 -1.49 -0.80 1.69
C GLU A 94 -0.32 0.21 1.78
N ALA A 95 -0.59 1.50 1.63
CA ALA A 95 0.44 2.54 1.77
C ALA A 95 1.07 2.54 3.18
N ASP A 96 0.25 2.41 4.23
CA ASP A 96 0.70 2.35 5.62
C ASP A 96 1.59 1.10 5.86
N GLU A 97 1.21 -0.05 5.30
CA GLU A 97 1.97 -1.30 5.38
C GLU A 97 3.31 -1.24 4.60
N LEU A 98 3.27 -0.68 3.39
CA LEU A 98 4.46 -0.45 2.58
C LEU A 98 5.41 0.53 3.27
N GLU A 99 4.91 1.59 3.87
CA GLU A 99 5.74 2.54 4.63
C GLU A 99 6.39 1.88 5.83
N THR A 100 5.63 1.10 6.61
CA THR A 100 6.17 0.32 7.74
C THR A 100 7.27 -0.64 7.29
N THR A 101 7.06 -1.35 6.18
CA THR A 101 8.03 -2.25 5.58
C THR A 101 9.29 -1.51 5.13
N TRP A 102 9.12 -0.37 4.47
CA TRP A 102 10.21 0.46 3.97
C TRP A 102 11.08 1.00 5.12
N LEU A 103 10.46 1.54 6.17
CA LEU A 103 11.16 2.03 7.36
C LEU A 103 11.94 0.89 8.06
N THR A 104 11.31 -0.27 8.23
CA THR A 104 11.97 -1.45 8.82
C THR A 104 13.20 -1.88 8.01
N LEU A 105 13.11 -1.90 6.68
CA LEU A 105 14.24 -2.22 5.81
C LEU A 105 15.32 -1.15 5.87
N ALA A 106 14.96 0.13 5.95
CA ALA A 106 15.92 1.21 6.10
C ALA A 106 16.71 1.08 7.41
N ASP A 107 16.05 0.76 8.52
CA ASP A 107 16.70 0.52 9.82
C ASP A 107 17.63 -0.70 9.78
N GLN A 108 17.20 -1.78 9.14
CA GLN A 108 18.05 -2.97 8.92
C GLN A 108 19.27 -2.63 8.06
N HIS A 109 19.08 -1.82 7.02
CA HIS A 109 20.15 -1.38 6.13
C HIS A 109 21.21 -0.57 6.90
N LEU A 110 20.79 0.35 7.77
CA LEU A 110 21.68 1.12 8.64
C LEU A 110 22.44 0.23 9.64
N ARG A 111 21.76 -0.76 10.23
CA ARG A 111 22.37 -1.71 11.16
C ARG A 111 23.48 -2.53 10.49
N ILE A 112 23.19 -3.14 9.34
CA ILE A 112 24.18 -3.92 8.59
C ILE A 112 25.36 -3.03 8.17
N ARG A 113 25.10 -1.78 7.77
CA ARG A 113 26.18 -0.84 7.42
C ARG A 113 27.07 -0.54 8.62
N ALA A 114 26.50 -0.36 9.81
CA ALA A 114 27.26 -0.18 11.04
C ALA A 114 28.10 -1.43 11.39
N GLU A 115 27.55 -2.64 11.22
CA GLU A 115 28.26 -3.91 11.40
C GLU A 115 29.44 -4.04 10.42
N ILE A 116 29.24 -3.69 9.13
CA ILE A 116 30.32 -3.68 8.13
C ILE A 116 31.43 -2.70 8.54
N VAL A 117 31.08 -1.49 8.99
CA VAL A 117 32.07 -0.51 9.46
C VAL A 117 32.84 -1.04 10.67
N ALA A 118 32.16 -1.68 11.62
CA ALA A 118 32.80 -2.29 12.79
C ALA A 118 33.72 -3.45 12.40
N ALA A 119 33.28 -4.34 11.50
CA ALA A 119 34.08 -5.44 10.99
C ALA A 119 35.36 -4.96 10.30
N ARG A 120 35.27 -3.89 9.49
CA ARG A 120 36.45 -3.32 8.85
C ARG A 120 37.41 -2.64 9.83
N ARG A 121 36.90 -1.91 10.84
CA ARG A 121 37.75 -1.34 11.91
C ARG A 121 38.54 -2.42 12.63
N GLU A 122 37.91 -3.56 12.88
CA GLU A 122 38.55 -4.71 13.52
C GLU A 122 39.57 -5.38 12.59
N GLU A 123 39.24 -5.53 11.31
CA GLU A 123 40.17 -6.01 10.28
C GLU A 123 41.44 -5.14 10.21
N GLU A 124 41.29 -3.80 10.23
CA GLU A 124 42.41 -2.86 10.29
C GLU A 124 43.26 -3.04 11.54
N ARG A 125 42.61 -3.21 12.71
CA ARG A 125 43.29 -3.45 13.98
C ARG A 125 44.16 -4.71 13.93
N LEU A 126 43.61 -5.81 13.40
CA LEU A 126 44.32 -7.09 13.24
C LEU A 126 45.48 -6.98 12.25
N LYS A 127 45.29 -6.29 11.12
CA LYS A 127 46.36 -6.02 10.15
C LYS A 127 47.50 -5.21 10.77
N ARG A 128 47.19 -4.14 11.53
CA ARG A 128 48.22 -3.36 12.27
C ARG A 128 48.97 -4.23 13.27
N ALA A 129 48.30 -5.14 13.98
CA ALA A 129 48.94 -6.07 14.91
C ALA A 129 49.87 -7.07 14.21
N LEU A 130 49.46 -7.63 13.06
CA LEU A 130 50.31 -8.49 12.23
C LEU A 130 51.54 -7.73 11.70
N ALA A 131 51.35 -6.48 11.27
CA ALA A 131 52.45 -5.61 10.83
C ALA A 131 53.48 -5.35 11.94
N ALA A 132 53.01 -5.14 13.19
CA ALA A 132 53.90 -5.00 14.33
C ALA A 132 54.73 -6.26 14.61
N LEU A 133 54.22 -7.45 14.25
CA LEU A 133 54.95 -8.73 14.31
C LEU A 133 55.79 -9.03 13.05
N GLY A 134 55.97 -8.03 12.18
CA GLY A 134 56.86 -8.10 11.01
C GLY A 134 56.25 -8.71 9.75
N LEU A 135 54.94 -8.96 9.72
CA LEU A 135 54.25 -9.43 8.50
C LEU A 135 53.87 -8.25 7.61
N ARG A 136 54.03 -8.39 6.29
CA ARG A 136 53.54 -7.38 5.35
C ARG A 136 52.01 -7.43 5.29
N THR A 137 51.37 -6.33 5.66
CA THR A 137 49.92 -6.13 5.49
C THR A 137 49.67 -4.88 4.66
N THR A 138 48.68 -4.92 3.77
CA THR A 138 48.21 -3.73 3.04
C THR A 138 47.25 -2.93 3.93
N PRO A 139 47.55 -1.66 4.26
CA PRO A 139 46.63 -0.82 5.02
C PRO A 139 45.39 -0.49 4.18
N LEU A 140 44.22 -0.46 4.83
CA LEU A 140 42.97 -0.03 4.22
C LEU A 140 42.83 1.50 4.34
N PRO A 141 42.16 2.18 3.39
CA PRO A 141 41.88 3.61 3.50
C PRO A 141 40.89 3.91 4.64
N GLU A 142 41.14 5.02 5.35
CA GLU A 142 40.28 5.52 6.44
C GLU A 142 38.83 5.67 5.96
N HIS A 143 37.88 5.20 6.77
CA HIS A 143 36.46 5.16 6.39
C HIS A 143 35.78 6.51 6.62
N GLU A 144 35.06 7.02 5.62
CA GLU A 144 34.11 8.12 5.79
C GLU A 144 33.00 7.72 6.77
N GLU A 145 32.71 8.60 7.72
CA GLU A 145 31.64 8.44 8.69
C GLU A 145 30.28 8.26 7.99
N LEU A 146 29.37 7.53 8.64
CA LEU A 146 28.00 7.41 8.16
C LEU A 146 27.39 8.81 8.08
N PRO A 147 26.80 9.22 6.94
CA PRO A 147 26.11 10.50 6.86
C PRO A 147 25.02 10.54 7.94
N SER A 148 24.97 11.65 8.68
CA SER A 148 23.91 11.91 9.64
C SER A 148 22.57 12.01 8.90
N LEU A 149 21.63 11.13 9.23
CA LEU A 149 20.28 11.21 8.71
C LEU A 149 19.61 12.45 9.31
N GLY A 150 19.38 13.46 8.47
CA GLY A 150 18.53 14.58 8.82
C GLY A 150 17.10 14.10 9.14
N PRO A 151 16.34 14.84 9.97
CA PRO A 151 14.98 14.46 10.31
C PRO A 151 14.13 14.31 9.06
N ASP A 152 13.35 13.23 9.06
CA ASP A 152 12.44 12.84 7.99
C ASP A 152 11.57 14.04 7.60
N ARG A 153 11.63 14.48 6.34
CA ARG A 153 10.79 15.61 5.90
C ARG A 153 9.33 15.17 6.01
N PRO A 154 8.45 15.92 6.70
CA PRO A 154 7.04 15.59 6.72
C PRO A 154 6.51 15.58 5.29
N ARG A 155 5.91 14.44 4.90
CA ARG A 155 5.30 14.30 3.58
C ARG A 155 4.12 15.27 3.48
N LYS A 156 4.03 15.99 2.36
CA LYS A 156 3.02 17.03 2.09
C LYS A 156 1.56 16.57 2.24
N SER A 157 1.28 15.27 2.25
CA SER A 157 -0.07 14.71 2.26
C SER A 157 -0.49 14.06 3.58
N ARG A 158 0.37 14.03 4.62
CA ARG A 158 0.02 13.41 5.90
C ARG A 158 -1.09 14.21 6.58
N GLY A 159 -2.28 13.62 6.69
CA GLY A 159 -3.46 14.22 7.32
C GLY A 159 -4.40 15.01 6.39
N MET A 160 -4.00 15.33 5.15
CA MET A 160 -4.84 16.11 4.21
C MET A 160 -6.16 15.40 3.84
N TYR A 161 -6.17 14.07 3.90
CA TYR A 161 -7.29 13.24 3.46
C TYR A 161 -7.90 12.39 4.59
N ALA A 162 -7.53 12.65 5.86
CA ALA A 162 -8.02 11.86 7.00
C ALA A 162 -9.56 11.82 7.01
N ASN A 163 -10.17 13.00 6.87
CA ASN A 163 -11.63 13.20 6.87
C ASN A 163 -12.38 12.42 5.77
N LEU A 164 -11.72 11.97 4.69
CA LEU A 164 -12.39 11.20 3.63
C LEU A 164 -12.69 9.74 4.04
N LEU A 165 -11.91 9.22 4.99
CA LEU A 165 -11.96 7.84 5.44
C LEU A 165 -12.24 7.71 6.94
N ASP A 166 -12.58 8.82 7.61
CA ASP A 166 -12.92 8.80 9.03
C ASP A 166 -14.10 7.86 9.29
N GLY A 167 -13.92 6.97 10.27
CA GLY A 167 -14.90 5.94 10.62
C GLY A 167 -15.04 4.80 9.60
N ALA A 168 -14.32 4.83 8.46
CA ALA A 168 -14.38 3.77 7.47
C ALA A 168 -13.68 2.50 7.97
N ALA A 169 -14.35 1.36 7.78
CA ALA A 169 -13.82 0.05 8.07
C ALA A 169 -14.13 -0.89 6.89
N ALA A 170 -13.12 -1.62 6.41
CA ALA A 170 -13.31 -2.65 5.40
C ALA A 170 -13.79 -3.96 6.04
N VAL A 171 -14.74 -4.61 5.38
CA VAL A 171 -15.30 -5.91 5.76
C VAL A 171 -15.33 -6.81 4.54
N VAL A 172 -15.35 -8.12 4.76
CA VAL A 172 -15.54 -9.12 3.70
C VAL A 172 -16.92 -9.72 3.87
N ALA A 173 -17.79 -9.48 2.90
CA ALA A 173 -19.11 -10.08 2.83
C ALA A 173 -19.04 -11.43 2.09
N GLU A 174 -19.89 -12.37 2.51
CA GLU A 174 -20.11 -13.64 1.81
C GLU A 174 -21.44 -13.56 1.06
N LEU A 175 -21.39 -13.71 -0.26
CA LEU A 175 -22.54 -13.62 -1.16
C LEU A 175 -22.81 -15.01 -1.73
N ASP A 176 -24.08 -15.40 -1.78
CA ASP A 176 -24.51 -16.64 -2.43
C ASP A 176 -25.03 -16.27 -3.83
N VAL A 177 -24.24 -16.57 -4.87
CA VAL A 177 -24.46 -16.10 -6.26
C VAL A 177 -24.61 -17.28 -7.22
N LEU A 178 -25.54 -17.20 -8.16
CA LEU A 178 -25.69 -18.19 -9.22
C LEU A 178 -24.43 -18.26 -10.09
N PRO A 179 -23.91 -19.47 -10.40
CA PRO A 179 -22.70 -19.64 -11.20
C PRO A 179 -22.71 -18.87 -12.53
N GLU A 180 -23.85 -18.85 -13.21
CA GLU A 180 -24.04 -18.16 -14.49
C GLU A 180 -23.87 -16.65 -14.34
N ARG A 181 -24.45 -16.06 -13.29
CA ARG A 181 -24.33 -14.62 -13.01
C ARG A 181 -22.92 -14.22 -12.58
N LEU A 182 -22.24 -15.09 -11.84
CA LEU A 182 -20.82 -14.88 -11.52
C LEU A 182 -19.96 -14.90 -12.80
N ALA A 183 -20.21 -15.85 -13.71
CA ALA A 183 -19.50 -15.93 -14.99
C ALA A 183 -19.76 -14.71 -15.88
N GLU A 184 -21.00 -14.22 -15.94
CA GLU A 184 -21.35 -12.99 -16.65
C GLU A 184 -20.62 -11.76 -16.07
N ALA A 185 -20.60 -11.63 -14.74
CA ALA A 185 -19.90 -10.53 -14.07
C ALA A 185 -18.38 -10.58 -14.31
N ASP A 186 -17.79 -11.78 -14.30
CA ASP A 186 -16.36 -11.98 -14.59
C ASP A 186 -16.05 -11.64 -16.05
N HIS A 187 -16.89 -12.08 -17.00
CA HIS A 187 -16.74 -11.74 -18.41
C HIS A 187 -16.83 -10.22 -18.64
N LEU A 188 -17.82 -9.56 -18.04
CA LEU A 188 -17.96 -8.11 -18.08
C LEU A 188 -16.72 -7.40 -17.52
N ALA A 189 -16.18 -7.89 -16.41
CA ALA A 189 -14.97 -7.33 -15.82
C ALA A 189 -13.73 -7.47 -16.72
N GLU A 190 -13.64 -8.56 -17.50
CA GLU A 190 -12.58 -8.73 -18.50
C GLU A 190 -12.79 -7.79 -19.69
N GLU A 191 -13.98 -7.76 -20.29
CA GLU A 191 -14.30 -6.94 -21.47
C GLU A 191 -14.10 -5.43 -21.20
N ARG A 192 -14.49 -4.96 -20.01
CA ARG A 192 -14.33 -3.57 -19.59
C ARG A 192 -12.93 -3.25 -19.06
N GLY A 193 -12.03 -4.23 -19.02
CA GLY A 193 -10.67 -4.09 -18.51
C GLY A 193 -10.56 -3.93 -16.98
N TRP A 194 -11.68 -4.05 -16.26
CA TRP A 194 -11.72 -3.91 -14.80
C TRP A 194 -10.91 -4.99 -14.08
N ALA A 195 -10.88 -6.21 -14.61
CA ALA A 195 -10.05 -7.28 -14.05
C ALA A 195 -8.56 -6.92 -14.07
N THR A 196 -8.10 -6.26 -15.15
CA THR A 196 -6.71 -5.78 -15.26
C THR A 196 -6.46 -4.58 -14.37
N GLU A 197 -7.39 -3.64 -14.32
CA GLU A 197 -7.21 -2.38 -13.60
C GLU A 197 -7.35 -2.54 -12.08
N TRP A 198 -8.33 -3.30 -11.63
CA TRP A 198 -8.79 -3.39 -10.25
C TRP A 198 -8.61 -4.76 -9.61
N GLY A 199 -8.22 -5.78 -10.38
CA GLY A 199 -7.93 -7.12 -9.87
C GLY A 199 -9.10 -7.71 -9.07
N GLU A 200 -8.82 -8.13 -7.84
CA GLU A 200 -9.81 -8.73 -6.94
C GLU A 200 -10.98 -7.80 -6.56
N HIS A 201 -10.83 -6.48 -6.75
CA HIS A 201 -11.86 -5.50 -6.45
C HIS A 201 -12.84 -5.26 -7.60
N ALA A 202 -12.59 -5.80 -8.80
CA ALA A 202 -13.43 -5.56 -9.98
C ALA A 202 -14.90 -5.94 -9.76
N ARG A 203 -15.16 -7.04 -9.05
CA ARG A 203 -16.52 -7.50 -8.70
C ARG A 203 -17.28 -6.53 -7.81
N LEU A 204 -16.60 -5.65 -7.06
CA LEU A 204 -17.27 -4.63 -6.25
C LEU A 204 -17.95 -3.57 -7.14
N ILE A 205 -17.45 -3.33 -8.35
CA ILE A 205 -18.10 -2.42 -9.31
C ILE A 205 -19.49 -2.94 -9.65
N VAL A 206 -19.59 -4.24 -9.95
CA VAL A 206 -20.85 -4.92 -10.27
C VAL A 206 -21.81 -4.84 -9.08
N PHE A 207 -21.33 -5.16 -7.88
CA PHE A 207 -22.12 -5.04 -6.67
C PHE A 207 -22.63 -3.62 -6.40
N ALA A 208 -21.75 -2.61 -6.54
CA ALA A 208 -22.09 -1.21 -6.28
C ALA A 208 -23.16 -0.69 -7.26
N HIS A 209 -23.12 -1.11 -8.53
CA HIS A 209 -24.20 -0.82 -9.48
C HIS A 209 -25.50 -1.51 -9.11
N GLY A 210 -25.43 -2.79 -8.69
CA GLY A 210 -26.60 -3.52 -8.20
C GLY A 210 -27.26 -2.86 -6.99
N LEU A 211 -26.45 -2.33 -6.06
CA LEU A 211 -26.92 -1.61 -4.89
C LEU A 211 -27.59 -0.29 -5.29
N ALA A 212 -26.92 0.55 -6.07
CA ALA A 212 -27.46 1.82 -6.54
C ALA A 212 -28.75 1.63 -7.37
N LEU A 213 -28.82 0.56 -8.17
CA LEU A 213 -30.03 0.19 -8.91
C LEU A 213 -31.17 -0.21 -7.96
N ALA A 214 -30.91 -1.06 -6.98
CA ALA A 214 -31.94 -1.48 -6.02
C ALA A 214 -32.46 -0.29 -5.19
N GLU A 215 -31.60 0.66 -4.84
CA GLU A 215 -32.02 1.91 -4.19
C GLU A 215 -32.85 2.79 -5.11
N GLY A 216 -32.40 3.02 -6.34
CA GLY A 216 -33.11 3.83 -7.32
C GLY A 216 -34.48 3.25 -7.72
N GLU A 217 -34.64 1.92 -7.67
CA GLU A 217 -35.95 1.26 -7.83
C GLU A 217 -36.84 1.45 -6.61
N ARG A 218 -36.30 1.26 -5.39
CA ARG A 218 -37.05 1.48 -4.14
C ARG A 218 -37.56 2.93 -4.04
N GLU A 219 -36.75 3.89 -4.45
CA GLU A 219 -37.14 5.31 -4.50
C GLU A 219 -38.22 5.59 -5.54
N ALA A 220 -38.17 4.94 -6.70
CA ALA A 220 -39.20 5.07 -7.73
C ALA A 220 -40.52 4.42 -7.31
N ASP A 221 -40.49 3.30 -6.60
CA ASP A 221 -41.69 2.64 -6.09
C ASP A 221 -42.41 3.47 -5.01
N ALA A 222 -41.69 4.33 -4.30
CA ALA A 222 -42.24 5.23 -3.29
C ALA A 222 -42.78 6.56 -3.87
N LEU A 223 -42.49 6.85 -5.14
CA LEU A 223 -42.89 8.08 -5.83
C LEU A 223 -44.33 8.00 -6.30
N ASP A 224 -45.08 9.10 -6.21
CA ASP A 224 -46.35 9.29 -6.93
C ASP A 224 -46.06 9.89 -8.32
N PRO A 225 -46.08 9.09 -9.40
CA PRO A 225 -45.71 9.55 -10.74
C PRO A 225 -46.83 10.33 -11.44
N ASP A 226 -48.01 10.43 -10.82
CA ASP A 226 -49.14 11.20 -11.34
C ASP A 226 -49.13 12.64 -10.82
N ASN A 227 -48.29 12.94 -9.82
CA ASN A 227 -48.19 14.25 -9.19
C ASN A 227 -46.91 15.00 -9.57
N ASP A 228 -47.10 15.99 -10.44
CA ASP A 228 -46.09 16.96 -10.87
C ASP A 228 -45.23 17.56 -9.74
N ALA A 229 -45.80 17.83 -8.57
CA ALA A 229 -45.05 18.41 -7.45
C ALA A 229 -44.05 17.39 -6.88
N THR A 230 -44.50 16.15 -6.68
CA THR A 230 -43.68 15.05 -6.18
C THR A 230 -42.56 14.71 -7.16
N VAL A 231 -42.85 14.65 -8.47
CA VAL A 231 -41.85 14.38 -9.51
C VAL A 231 -40.79 15.51 -9.56
N ARG A 232 -41.18 16.79 -9.41
CA ARG A 232 -40.21 17.90 -9.31
C ARG A 232 -39.32 17.80 -8.09
N GLU A 233 -39.89 17.43 -6.94
CA GLU A 233 -39.13 17.26 -5.70
C GLU A 233 -38.12 16.12 -5.82
N ALA A 234 -38.54 14.94 -6.28
CA ALA A 234 -37.66 13.80 -6.49
C ALA A 234 -36.52 14.12 -7.46
N ARG A 235 -36.82 14.84 -8.55
CA ARG A 235 -35.79 15.30 -9.50
C ARG A 235 -34.79 16.24 -8.83
N GLN A 236 -35.26 17.19 -8.02
CA GLN A 236 -34.39 18.12 -7.32
C GLN A 236 -33.49 17.38 -6.32
N GLN A 237 -34.03 16.45 -5.55
CA GLN A 237 -33.27 15.62 -4.61
C GLN A 237 -32.20 14.78 -5.33
N ALA A 238 -32.55 14.16 -6.47
CA ALA A 238 -31.60 13.39 -7.26
C ALA A 238 -30.43 14.25 -7.75
N ARG A 239 -30.71 15.45 -8.27
CA ARG A 239 -29.69 16.40 -8.70
C ARG A 239 -28.80 16.89 -7.55
N GLU A 240 -29.39 17.19 -6.40
CA GLU A 240 -28.62 17.63 -5.22
C GLU A 240 -27.65 16.54 -4.73
N ARG A 241 -28.12 15.28 -4.67
CA ARG A 241 -27.27 14.13 -4.35
C ARG A 241 -26.15 13.96 -5.37
N PHE A 242 -26.47 14.02 -6.67
CA PHE A 242 -25.49 13.90 -7.74
C PHE A 242 -24.40 14.97 -7.62
N MET A 243 -24.77 16.24 -7.50
CA MET A 243 -23.82 17.36 -7.34
C MET A 243 -22.95 17.18 -6.08
N GLY A 244 -23.55 16.72 -4.99
CA GLY A 244 -22.83 16.42 -3.74
C GLY A 244 -21.83 15.25 -3.88
N LEU A 245 -22.14 14.27 -4.73
CA LEU A 245 -21.25 13.14 -5.03
C LEU A 245 -20.15 13.54 -6.01
N GLU A 246 -20.43 14.38 -7.01
CA GLU A 246 -19.46 14.78 -8.03
C GLU A 246 -18.19 15.40 -7.42
N GLY A 247 -18.35 16.36 -6.50
CA GLY A 247 -17.22 17.00 -5.81
C GLY A 247 -16.40 16.03 -4.95
N ARG A 248 -17.08 15.12 -4.24
CA ARG A 248 -16.41 14.09 -3.42
C ARG A 248 -15.72 13.05 -4.29
N SER A 249 -16.35 12.62 -5.37
CA SER A 249 -15.82 11.68 -6.37
C SER A 249 -14.60 12.24 -7.09
N ALA A 250 -14.58 13.53 -7.44
CA ALA A 250 -13.40 14.18 -8.02
C ALA A 250 -12.19 14.10 -7.08
N THR A 251 -12.41 14.35 -5.78
CA THR A 251 -11.37 14.26 -4.76
C THR A 251 -10.88 12.82 -4.58
N LEU A 252 -11.78 11.85 -4.56
CA LEU A 252 -11.43 10.42 -4.49
C LEU A 252 -10.63 9.97 -5.72
N ARG A 253 -11.02 10.38 -6.93
CA ARG A 253 -10.29 10.05 -8.16
C ARG A 253 -8.86 10.60 -8.16
N PHE A 254 -8.67 11.84 -7.72
CA PHE A 254 -7.33 12.41 -7.55
C PHE A 254 -6.52 11.62 -6.51
N ARG A 255 -7.12 11.33 -5.35
CA ARG A 255 -6.46 10.56 -4.30
C ARG A 255 -6.10 9.14 -4.73
N LEU A 256 -6.96 8.51 -5.52
CA LEU A 256 -6.76 7.19 -6.09
C LEU A 256 -5.54 7.16 -7.02
N PHE A 257 -5.43 8.14 -7.92
CA PHE A 257 -4.25 8.31 -8.77
C PHE A 257 -2.97 8.46 -7.94
N ASP A 258 -2.98 9.38 -6.96
CA ASP A 258 -1.84 9.63 -6.08
C ASP A 258 -1.41 8.38 -5.30
N LEU A 259 -2.37 7.64 -4.74
CA LEU A 259 -2.09 6.43 -3.96
C LEU A 259 -1.48 5.33 -4.83
N ARG A 260 -2.06 5.05 -6.01
CA ARG A 260 -1.52 4.06 -6.94
C ARG A 260 -0.07 4.40 -7.34
N HIS A 261 0.18 5.67 -7.65
CA HIS A 261 1.51 6.13 -8.01
C HIS A 261 2.51 5.98 -6.84
N ASN A 262 2.13 6.43 -5.64
CA ASN A 262 2.99 6.39 -4.47
C ASN A 262 3.27 4.96 -4.00
N ASN A 263 2.27 4.09 -3.93
CA ASN A 263 2.43 2.69 -3.52
C ASN A 263 3.39 1.96 -4.47
N ARG A 264 3.26 2.19 -5.78
CA ARG A 264 4.18 1.64 -6.78
C ARG A 264 5.63 2.09 -6.56
N ILE A 265 5.85 3.39 -6.31
CA ILE A 265 7.20 3.92 -6.05
C ILE A 265 7.79 3.31 -4.77
N VAL A 266 7.00 3.22 -3.69
CA VAL A 266 7.47 2.62 -2.43
C VAL A 266 7.77 1.14 -2.63
N GLY A 267 6.94 0.40 -3.36
CA GLY A 267 7.17 -1.01 -3.71
C GLY A 267 8.49 -1.22 -4.47
N TRP A 268 8.83 -0.34 -5.41
CA TRP A 268 10.13 -0.35 -6.09
C TRP A 268 11.29 -0.07 -5.15
N ARG A 269 11.16 0.89 -4.23
CA ARG A 269 12.18 1.20 -3.21
C ARG A 269 12.41 0.02 -2.26
N ILE A 270 11.34 -0.63 -1.80
CA ILE A 270 11.41 -1.84 -0.98
C ILE A 270 12.17 -2.95 -1.73
N THR A 271 11.87 -3.14 -3.01
CA THR A 271 12.54 -4.15 -3.84
C THR A 271 14.04 -3.84 -3.97
N ALA A 272 14.40 -2.59 -4.23
CA ALA A 272 15.80 -2.15 -4.30
C ALA A 272 16.53 -2.38 -2.96
N LEU A 273 15.94 -1.94 -1.84
CA LEU A 273 16.54 -2.12 -0.50
C LEU A 273 16.73 -3.59 -0.14
N ARG A 274 15.80 -4.49 -0.49
CA ARG A 274 15.96 -5.94 -0.26
C ARG A 274 17.14 -6.53 -1.05
N ILE A 275 17.35 -6.06 -2.28
CA ILE A 275 18.51 -6.48 -3.10
C ILE A 275 19.81 -5.95 -2.48
N GLU A 276 19.83 -4.68 -2.08
CA GLU A 276 20.99 -4.06 -1.43
C GLU A 276 21.33 -4.74 -0.09
N GLU A 277 20.32 -4.99 0.75
CA GLU A 277 20.45 -5.70 2.03
C GLU A 277 21.12 -7.06 1.84
N ARG A 278 20.64 -7.88 0.88
CA ARG A 278 21.27 -9.17 0.54
C ARG A 278 22.73 -8.98 0.13
N GLY A 279 23.01 -8.00 -0.72
CA GLY A 279 24.37 -7.68 -1.14
C GLY A 279 25.29 -7.22 0.00
N MET A 280 24.75 -6.51 1.00
CA MET A 280 25.50 -6.09 2.18
C MET A 280 25.73 -7.24 3.15
N ARG A 281 24.75 -8.11 3.39
CA ARG A 281 24.93 -9.30 4.24
C ARG A 281 26.02 -10.21 3.69
N ASN A 282 26.01 -10.47 2.38
CA ASN A 282 27.08 -11.25 1.74
C ASN A 282 28.46 -10.58 1.92
N ARG A 283 28.54 -9.24 1.85
CA ARG A 283 29.79 -8.51 2.12
C ARG A 283 30.22 -8.62 3.58
N LEU A 284 29.28 -8.54 4.52
CA LEU A 284 29.55 -8.69 5.95
C LEU A 284 30.10 -10.09 6.24
N GLU A 285 29.50 -11.13 5.68
CA GLU A 285 29.97 -12.52 5.82
C GLU A 285 31.42 -12.69 5.32
N LEU A 286 31.76 -12.07 4.18
CA LEU A 286 33.14 -12.07 3.68
C LEU A 286 34.10 -11.36 4.64
N PHE A 287 33.72 -10.22 5.22
CA PHE A 287 34.55 -9.54 6.22
C PHE A 287 34.73 -10.37 7.50
N GLU A 288 33.69 -11.09 7.94
CA GLU A 288 33.78 -11.99 9.09
C GLU A 288 34.70 -13.18 8.84
N GLN A 289 34.65 -13.77 7.64
CA GLN A 289 35.57 -14.83 7.21
C GLN A 289 37.02 -14.33 7.14
N ASP A 290 37.24 -13.15 6.55
CA ASP A 290 38.57 -12.52 6.49
C ASP A 290 39.10 -12.18 7.89
N ARG A 291 38.25 -11.69 8.78
CA ARG A 291 38.60 -11.44 10.19
C ARG A 291 39.06 -12.74 10.86
N ALA A 292 38.28 -13.82 10.77
CA ALA A 292 38.64 -15.11 11.37
C ALA A 292 39.98 -15.64 10.82
N ARG A 293 40.24 -15.46 9.51
CA ARG A 293 41.53 -15.83 8.91
C ARG A 293 42.69 -15.00 9.47
N LEU A 294 42.51 -13.70 9.65
CA LEU A 294 43.52 -12.81 10.23
C LEU A 294 43.79 -13.12 11.70
N GLU A 295 42.76 -13.42 12.49
CA GLU A 295 42.89 -13.85 13.89
C GLU A 295 43.68 -15.16 14.01
N GLN A 296 43.37 -16.16 13.18
CA GLN A 296 44.11 -17.42 13.12
C GLN A 296 45.58 -17.19 12.73
N THR A 297 45.82 -16.33 11.74
CA THR A 297 47.19 -15.98 11.30
C THR A 297 47.96 -15.28 12.42
N LEU A 298 47.31 -14.36 13.14
CA LEU A 298 47.91 -13.64 14.27
C LEU A 298 48.24 -14.58 15.43
N ALA A 299 47.33 -15.51 15.75
CA ALA A 299 47.53 -16.53 16.77
C ALA A 299 48.70 -17.47 16.41
N ALA A 300 48.73 -17.98 15.18
CA ALA A 300 49.83 -18.80 14.68
C ALA A 300 51.17 -18.07 14.76
N ARG A 301 51.21 -16.80 14.32
CA ARG A 301 52.44 -16.01 14.35
C ARG A 301 52.95 -15.74 15.76
N ARG A 302 52.04 -15.49 16.71
CA ARG A 302 52.39 -15.35 18.14
C ARG A 302 52.95 -16.65 18.70
N ALA A 303 52.35 -17.80 18.35
CA ALA A 303 52.83 -19.10 18.80
C ALA A 303 54.24 -19.42 18.24
N GLU A 304 54.52 -19.09 16.98
CA GLU A 304 55.84 -19.27 16.37
C GLU A 304 56.95 -18.43 17.02
N LEU A 305 56.64 -17.18 17.38
CA LEU A 305 57.60 -16.26 17.98
C LEU A 305 57.82 -16.51 19.49
N GLY A 306 56.95 -17.30 20.14
CA GLY A 306 57.05 -17.61 21.56
C GLY A 306 57.06 -16.35 22.46
N PRO A 307 57.71 -16.39 23.65
CA PRO A 307 57.71 -15.25 24.60
C PRO A 307 58.39 -13.98 24.06
N ALA A 308 59.12 -14.04 22.95
CA ALA A 308 59.69 -12.85 22.30
C ALA A 308 58.63 -11.93 21.65
N ALA A 309 57.42 -12.45 21.37
CA ALA A 309 56.33 -11.66 20.82
C ALA A 309 55.74 -10.64 21.81
N GLU A 310 55.73 -10.96 23.12
CA GLU A 310 55.22 -10.05 24.16
C GLU A 310 56.14 -8.85 24.35
N ALA A 311 57.47 -9.04 24.26
CA ALA A 311 58.45 -7.96 24.34
C ALA A 311 58.30 -6.96 23.17
N LEU A 312 58.04 -7.43 21.94
CA LEU A 312 57.85 -6.58 20.75
C LEU A 312 56.50 -5.83 20.77
N SER A 313 55.45 -6.42 21.33
CA SER A 313 54.14 -5.75 21.50
C SER A 313 54.21 -4.62 22.54
N SER A 314 55.05 -4.76 23.58
CA SER A 314 55.19 -3.75 24.64
C SER A 314 56.11 -2.57 24.27
N ALA A 315 57.08 -2.78 23.37
CA ALA A 315 58.01 -1.73 22.95
C ALA A 315 57.43 -0.75 21.91
N GLY A 316 56.32 -1.14 21.24
CA GLY A 316 55.74 -0.37 20.13
C GLY A 316 54.81 0.78 20.53
N ASP A 317 54.33 0.81 21.78
CA ASP A 317 53.31 1.78 22.24
C ASP A 317 53.91 3.02 22.92
N THR A 318 55.13 2.93 23.46
CA THR A 318 55.76 4.06 24.17
C THR A 318 56.49 5.06 23.25
N ASP A 319 56.75 4.71 21.98
CA ASP A 319 57.69 5.47 21.13
C ASP A 319 57.01 6.27 19.99
N LYS A 320 55.69 6.15 19.81
CA LYS A 320 54.96 6.84 18.72
C LYS A 320 54.28 8.14 19.12
N GLU A 321 53.92 8.34 20.38
CA GLU A 321 53.34 9.62 20.82
C GLU A 321 54.35 10.77 20.87
N SER A 322 55.65 10.47 21.00
CA SER A 322 56.72 11.49 21.05
C SER A 322 57.12 12.02 19.68
N SER A 323 56.93 11.23 18.61
CA SER A 323 57.51 11.48 17.29
C SER A 323 56.82 12.60 16.49
N TRP A 324 55.49 12.72 16.56
CA TRP A 324 54.76 13.75 15.80
C TRP A 324 54.72 15.10 16.53
N ARG A 325 54.62 15.11 17.87
CA ARG A 325 54.73 16.34 18.68
C ARG A 325 56.11 16.99 18.56
N THR A 326 57.18 16.20 18.50
CA THR A 326 58.56 16.68 18.27
C THR A 326 58.79 17.18 16.84
N ARG A 327 58.03 16.67 15.85
CA ARG A 327 58.07 17.20 14.47
C ARG A 327 57.29 18.50 14.31
N LEU A 328 56.18 18.67 15.02
CA LEU A 328 55.41 19.92 15.00
C LEU A 328 56.12 21.06 15.73
N SER A 329 56.82 20.80 16.85
CA SER A 329 57.55 21.86 17.56
C SER A 329 58.69 22.48 16.72
N ARG A 330 59.23 21.74 15.75
CA ARG A 330 60.25 22.23 14.81
C ARG A 330 59.69 23.09 13.68
N LEU A 331 58.38 23.07 13.44
CA LEU A 331 57.72 23.88 12.40
C LEU A 331 57.27 25.25 12.91
N PHE A 332 57.23 25.47 14.23
CA PHE A 332 56.76 26.71 14.84
C PHE A 332 57.84 27.47 15.62
N TRP A 333 59.08 26.97 15.63
CA TRP A 333 60.25 27.63 16.23
C TRP A 333 61.44 27.53 15.27
N SER A 334 61.40 28.35 14.22
CA SER A 334 62.57 28.77 13.43
C SER A 334 62.40 30.23 13.02
#